data_AF-A0A444J0F4-F1
#
_entry.id   AF-A0A444J0F4-F1
#
_cell.length_a   1.000
_cell.length_b   1.000
_cell.length_c   1.000
_cell.angle_alpha   90.00
_cell.angle_beta   90.00
_cell.angle_gamma   90.00
#
_symmetry.space_group_name_H-M   'P 1'
#
loop_
_entity.id
_entity.type
_entity.pdbx_description
1 polymer ?
#
loop_
_entity_poly.entity_id
_entity_poly.type
_entity_poly.pdbx_seq_one_letter_code
_entity_poly.pdbx_strand_id
1 'polypeptide(L)'
;FGFSKRVALLAGILKCPHTAANKDRYDVDQTIISQLSSAVKGRIAIICDDMIRTGGSMLQTADRCYEAGAVDVMVMATHLVLSGGARERFKEKGINRIIGADTFPGTQKDDLLEVYSVAPIIASELVHYLRVV
;
A
#
# COMPACT_ATOMS: atom_id res chain seq x y z
N PHE A 1 13.97 -0.79 7.88
CA PHE A 1 12.85 0.12 8.25
C PHE A 1 12.68 1.33 7.32
N GLY A 2 12.93 1.24 6.00
CA GLY A 2 12.89 2.43 5.13
C GLY A 2 11.50 3.07 5.01
N PHE A 3 10.48 2.29 4.64
CA PHE A 3 9.15 2.82 4.36
C PHE A 3 8.27 3.07 5.61
N SER A 4 8.58 2.44 6.75
CA SER A 4 7.80 2.56 8.00
C SER A 4 7.60 4.01 8.48
N LYS A 5 8.58 4.89 8.28
CA LYS A 5 8.46 6.32 8.60
C LYS A 5 7.42 7.03 7.73
N ARG A 6 7.30 6.64 6.45
CA ARG A 6 6.29 7.18 5.53
C ARG A 6 4.89 6.71 5.92
N VAL A 7 4.76 5.46 6.37
CA VAL A 7 3.50 4.94 6.92
C VAL A 7 3.09 5.74 8.16
N ALA A 8 4.01 5.99 9.09
CA ALA A 8 3.73 6.80 10.28
C ALA A 8 3.27 8.22 9.93
N LEU A 9 3.93 8.86 8.94
CA LEU A 9 3.53 10.18 8.44
C LEU A 9 2.11 10.16 7.85
N LEU A 10 1.84 9.20 6.95
CA LEU A 10 0.52 9.04 6.33
C LEU A 10 -0.57 8.81 7.38
N ALA A 11 -0.29 7.95 8.36
CA ALA A 11 -1.21 7.68 9.46
C ALA A 11 -1.50 8.93 10.31
N GLY A 12 -0.50 9.80 10.49
CA GLY A 12 -0.67 11.11 11.11
C GLY A 12 -1.62 12.02 10.33
N ILE A 13 -1.50 12.05 8.99
CA ILE A 13 -2.40 12.80 8.10
C ILE A 13 -3.83 12.24 8.17
N LEU A 14 -3.97 10.92 8.11
CA LEU A 14 -5.25 10.21 8.15
C LEU A 14 -5.85 10.11 9.56
N LYS A 15 -5.10 10.54 10.59
CA LYS A 15 -5.47 10.42 12.01
C LYS A 15 -5.88 9.00 12.40
N CYS A 16 -5.13 8.01 11.91
CA CYS A 16 -5.40 6.59 12.18
C CYS A 16 -4.21 5.90 12.86
N PRO A 17 -4.45 4.77 13.56
CA PRO A 17 -3.38 3.93 14.08
C PRO A 17 -2.54 3.34 12.96
N HIS A 18 -1.26 3.11 13.22
CA HIS A 18 -0.37 2.41 12.30
C HIS A 18 0.49 1.40 13.04
N THR A 19 1.01 0.46 12.26
CA THR A 19 2.02 -0.51 12.70
C THR A 19 2.91 -0.84 11.51
N ALA A 20 4.04 -1.49 11.75
CA ALA A 20 4.95 -1.93 10.70
C ALA A 20 5.14 -3.44 10.80
N ALA A 21 4.84 -4.16 9.72
CA ALA A 21 5.12 -5.58 9.64
C ALA A 21 6.62 -5.78 9.35
N ASN A 22 7.33 -6.51 10.21
CA ASN A 22 8.69 -6.94 9.93
C ASN A 22 8.69 -8.11 8.94
N LYS A 23 9.68 -8.11 8.04
CA LYS A 23 9.81 -9.09 6.94
C LYS A 23 10.57 -10.35 7.35
N ASP A 24 11.01 -10.42 8.61
CA ASP A 24 11.85 -11.51 9.11
C ASP A 24 11.03 -12.79 9.21
N ARG A 25 11.35 -13.75 8.32
CA ARG A 25 10.70 -15.06 8.18
C ARG A 25 10.92 -16.01 9.37
N TYR A 26 11.60 -15.54 10.42
CA TYR A 26 11.96 -16.33 11.59
C TYR A 26 11.16 -15.97 12.85
N ASP A 27 10.32 -14.93 12.78
CA ASP A 27 9.49 -14.55 13.93
C ASP A 27 8.22 -15.40 13.97
N VAL A 28 7.94 -15.96 15.15
CA VAL A 28 6.80 -16.83 15.42
C VAL A 28 5.51 -16.11 14.99
N ASP A 29 4.75 -16.67 14.05
CA ASP A 29 3.59 -16.00 13.41
C ASP A 29 2.62 -15.35 14.43
N GLN A 30 2.48 -15.93 15.63
CA GLN A 30 1.65 -15.39 16.72
C GLN A 30 2.07 -14.00 17.21
N THR A 31 3.37 -13.71 17.30
CA THR A 31 3.87 -12.39 17.77
C THR A 31 3.48 -11.30 16.77
N ILE A 32 3.63 -11.56 15.46
CA ILE A 32 3.29 -10.60 14.40
C ILE A 32 1.77 -10.35 14.38
N ILE A 33 0.96 -11.41 14.50
CA ILE A 33 -0.51 -11.27 14.54
C ILE A 33 -0.93 -10.42 15.75
N SER A 34 -0.35 -10.66 16.93
CA SER A 34 -0.67 -9.88 18.13
C SER A 34 -0.34 -8.38 17.98
N GLN A 35 0.82 -8.07 17.38
CA GLN A 35 1.23 -6.70 17.09
C GLN A 35 0.28 -6.04 16.08
N LEU A 36 -0.07 -6.74 15.00
CA LEU A 36 -0.99 -6.24 13.97
C LEU A 36 -2.39 -6.00 14.53
N SER A 37 -2.89 -6.89 15.39
CA SER A 37 -4.26 -6.85 15.91
C SER A 37 -4.57 -5.52 16.62
N SER A 38 -3.58 -4.95 17.32
CA SER A 38 -3.73 -3.63 17.97
C SER A 38 -4.10 -2.48 17.01
N ALA A 39 -3.67 -2.58 15.74
CA ALA A 39 -3.94 -1.58 14.72
C ALA A 39 -5.15 -1.92 13.84
N VAL A 40 -5.34 -3.20 13.50
CA VAL A 40 -6.25 -3.60 12.40
C VAL A 40 -7.56 -4.26 12.83
N LYS A 41 -7.68 -4.77 14.06
CA LYS A 41 -8.86 -5.54 14.48
C LYS A 41 -10.15 -4.73 14.35
N GLY A 42 -11.12 -5.27 13.62
CA GLY A 42 -12.41 -4.63 13.37
C GLY A 42 -12.35 -3.43 12.42
N ARG A 43 -11.26 -3.26 11.68
CA ARG A 43 -11.01 -2.10 10.80
C ARG A 43 -10.56 -2.53 9.41
N ILE A 44 -10.66 -1.60 8.46
CA ILE A 44 -10.05 -1.75 7.15
C ILE A 44 -8.55 -1.46 7.29
N ALA A 45 -7.71 -2.41 6.88
CA ALA A 45 -6.26 -2.23 6.88
C ALA A 45 -5.80 -1.64 5.54
N ILE A 46 -4.91 -0.64 5.58
CA ILE A 46 -4.28 -0.07 4.38
C ILE A 46 -2.80 -0.43 4.39
N ILE A 47 -2.40 -1.34 3.51
CA ILE A 47 -0.99 -1.76 3.37
C ILE A 47 -0.32 -0.82 2.36
N CYS A 48 0.76 -0.17 2.79
CA CYS A 48 1.43 0.84 1.99
C CYS A 48 2.88 0.44 1.71
N ASP A 49 3.32 0.64 0.47
CA ASP A 49 4.73 0.59 0.07
C ASP A 49 5.01 1.66 -0.98
N ASP A 50 6.26 1.80 -1.43
CA ASP A 50 6.59 2.71 -2.53
C ASP A 50 6.13 2.17 -3.89
N MET A 51 6.26 0.86 -4.11
CA MET A 51 5.92 0.19 -5.36
C MET A 51 5.27 -1.19 -5.18
N ILE A 52 4.44 -1.59 -6.14
CA ILE A 52 3.91 -2.94 -6.25
C ILE A 52 4.48 -3.58 -7.52
N ARG A 53 5.50 -4.44 -7.36
CA ARG A 53 6.06 -5.24 -8.47
C ARG A 53 5.32 -6.55 -8.69
N THR A 54 5.51 -7.53 -7.80
CA THR A 54 4.79 -8.82 -7.87
C THR A 54 3.65 -8.90 -6.87
N GLY A 55 3.59 -7.98 -5.90
CA GLY A 55 2.59 -7.97 -4.82
C GLY A 55 2.83 -8.98 -3.69
N GLY A 56 3.78 -9.92 -3.83
CA GLY A 56 3.92 -11.05 -2.90
C GLY A 56 4.06 -10.66 -1.42
N SER A 57 4.83 -9.63 -1.10
CA SER A 57 4.97 -9.15 0.29
C SER A 57 3.68 -8.53 0.83
N MET A 58 2.93 -7.80 -0.01
CA MET A 58 1.65 -7.23 0.39
C MET A 58 0.58 -8.31 0.58
N LEU A 59 0.53 -9.32 -0.28
CA LEU A 59 -0.40 -10.44 -0.14
C LEU A 59 -0.15 -11.20 1.18
N GLN A 60 1.13 -11.47 1.50
CA GLN A 60 1.48 -12.10 2.77
C GLN A 60 1.12 -11.24 4.00
N THR A 61 1.20 -9.91 3.85
CA THR A 61 0.81 -8.98 4.90
C THR A 61 -0.70 -8.92 5.05
N ALA A 62 -1.43 -8.98 3.93
CA ALA A 62 -2.89 -9.01 3.91
C ALA A 62 -3.44 -10.25 4.61
N ASP A 63 -2.87 -11.43 4.35
CA ASP A 63 -3.23 -12.67 5.05
C ASP A 63 -3.14 -12.46 6.58
N ARG A 64 -2.03 -11.90 7.05
CA ARG A 64 -1.84 -11.60 8.47
C ARG A 64 -2.79 -10.52 9.01
N CYS A 65 -3.16 -9.53 8.20
CA CYS A 65 -4.16 -8.53 8.59
C CYS A 65 -5.53 -9.18 8.79
N TYR A 66 -5.95 -10.07 7.88
CA TYR A 66 -7.20 -10.83 8.03
C TYR A 66 -7.17 -11.74 9.25
N GLU A 67 -6.07 -12.48 9.47
CA GLU A 67 -5.86 -13.31 10.67
C GLU A 67 -5.90 -12.47 11.97
N ALA A 68 -5.38 -11.25 11.94
CA ALA A 68 -5.40 -10.30 13.05
C ALA A 68 -6.78 -9.62 13.27
N GLY A 69 -7.77 -9.93 12.41
CA GLY A 69 -9.16 -9.49 12.53
C GLY A 69 -9.51 -8.23 11.74
N ALA A 70 -8.76 -7.87 10.70
CA ALA A 70 -9.17 -6.82 9.76
C ALA A 70 -10.47 -7.22 9.05
N VAL A 71 -11.38 -6.25 8.85
CA VAL A 71 -12.65 -6.49 8.13
C VAL A 71 -12.47 -6.44 6.62
N ASP A 72 -11.45 -5.73 6.16
CA ASP A 72 -11.05 -5.66 4.75
C ASP A 72 -9.59 -5.19 4.63
N VAL A 73 -8.97 -5.39 3.48
CA VAL A 73 -7.61 -4.96 3.17
C VAL A 73 -7.57 -4.22 1.85
N MET A 74 -6.98 -3.02 1.89
CA MET A 74 -6.66 -2.20 0.72
C MET A 74 -5.14 -2.09 0.61
N VAL A 75 -4.64 -1.93 -0.61
CA VAL A 75 -3.21 -1.72 -0.84
C VAL A 75 -2.95 -0.42 -1.55
N MET A 76 -1.85 0.24 -1.20
CA MET A 76 -1.45 1.52 -1.78
C MET A 76 0.04 1.53 -2.12
N ALA A 77 0.37 2.03 -3.31
CA ALA A 77 1.75 2.34 -3.67
C ALA A 77 1.83 3.46 -4.70
N THR A 78 2.96 4.15 -4.78
CA THR A 78 3.17 5.18 -5.82
C THR A 78 3.32 4.54 -7.19
N HIS A 79 4.12 3.48 -7.29
CA HIS A 79 4.46 2.83 -8.56
C HIS A 79 3.74 1.49 -8.74
N LEU A 80 2.80 1.43 -9.69
CA LEU A 80 1.97 0.25 -9.97
C LEU A 80 2.54 -0.59 -11.12
N VAL A 81 3.66 -1.28 -10.87
CA VAL A 81 4.31 -2.15 -11.89
C VAL A 81 3.50 -3.41 -12.17
N LEU A 82 2.90 -4.02 -11.14
CA LEU A 82 1.91 -5.11 -11.23
C LEU A 82 2.28 -6.29 -12.15
N SER A 83 3.56 -6.65 -12.21
CA SER A 83 4.10 -7.73 -13.02
C SER A 83 3.73 -9.14 -12.53
N GLY A 84 3.74 -10.10 -13.48
CA GLY A 84 3.69 -11.54 -13.18
C GLY A 84 2.39 -11.99 -12.52
N GLY A 85 1.24 -11.57 -13.05
CA GLY A 85 -0.09 -11.96 -12.57
C GLY A 85 -0.48 -11.33 -11.23
N ALA A 86 0.08 -10.17 -10.89
CA ALA A 86 -0.16 -9.55 -9.58
C ALA A 86 -1.63 -9.19 -9.38
N ARG A 87 -2.29 -8.68 -10.42
CA ARG A 87 -3.71 -8.26 -10.37
C ARG A 87 -4.63 -9.42 -10.02
N GLU A 88 -4.40 -10.57 -10.65
CA GLU A 88 -5.15 -11.81 -10.44
C GLU A 88 -4.97 -12.29 -8.99
N ARG A 89 -3.72 -12.33 -8.51
CA ARG A 89 -3.44 -12.73 -7.12
C ARG A 89 -4.06 -11.81 -6.07
N PHE A 90 -4.12 -10.51 -6.32
CA PHE A 90 -4.81 -9.57 -5.43
C PHE A 90 -6.32 -9.87 -5.36
N LYS A 91 -6.95 -10.08 -6.52
CA LYS A 91 -8.38 -10.44 -6.60
C LYS A 91 -8.68 -11.78 -5.92
N GLU A 92 -7.86 -12.81 -6.15
CA GLU A 92 -7.97 -14.13 -5.50
C GLU A 92 -7.90 -14.04 -3.97
N LYS A 93 -7.20 -13.04 -3.45
CA LYS A 93 -7.04 -12.76 -2.02
C LYS A 93 -8.10 -11.81 -1.46
N GLY A 94 -9.14 -11.48 -2.24
CA GLY A 94 -10.22 -10.59 -1.82
C GLY A 94 -9.86 -9.11 -1.82
N ILE A 95 -8.68 -8.73 -2.30
CA ILE A 95 -8.21 -7.34 -2.34
C ILE A 95 -8.71 -6.71 -3.62
N ASN A 96 -9.84 -6.00 -3.50
CA ASN A 96 -10.54 -5.41 -4.63
C ASN A 96 -10.22 -3.93 -4.84
N ARG A 97 -9.28 -3.35 -4.06
CA ARG A 97 -8.83 -1.98 -4.28
C ARG A 97 -7.32 -1.79 -4.10
N ILE A 98 -6.69 -1.34 -5.19
CA ILE A 98 -5.30 -0.93 -5.26
C ILE A 98 -5.25 0.56 -5.59
N ILE A 99 -4.67 1.37 -4.71
CA ILE A 99 -4.53 2.81 -4.90
C ILE A 99 -3.09 3.12 -5.36
N GLY A 100 -2.93 3.95 -6.37
CA GLY A 100 -1.61 4.44 -6.75
C GLY A 100 -1.60 5.58 -7.74
N ALA A 101 -0.44 5.81 -8.35
CA ALA A 101 -0.24 6.91 -9.29
C ALA A 101 0.03 6.44 -10.72
N ASP A 102 -0.14 7.35 -11.68
CA ASP A 102 0.14 7.18 -13.12
C ASP A 102 1.64 7.18 -13.47
N THR A 103 2.49 6.73 -12.55
CA THR A 103 3.96 6.77 -12.70
C THR A 103 4.54 5.62 -13.52
N PHE A 104 3.75 4.58 -13.79
CA PHE A 104 4.18 3.43 -14.59
C PHE A 104 3.38 3.39 -15.92
N PRO A 105 4.05 3.18 -17.07
CA PRO A 105 3.39 3.19 -18.37
C PRO A 105 2.19 2.24 -18.45
N GLY A 106 1.09 2.71 -19.03
CA GLY A 106 -0.13 1.91 -19.20
C GLY A 106 -1.00 1.74 -17.94
N THR A 107 -0.63 2.38 -16.83
CA THR A 107 -1.46 2.37 -15.60
C THR A 107 -2.71 3.22 -15.83
N GLN A 108 -3.89 2.58 -15.73
CA GLN A 108 -5.18 3.24 -15.89
C GLN A 108 -6.13 2.83 -14.78
N LYS A 109 -7.08 3.72 -14.47
CA LYS A 109 -8.15 3.44 -13.52
C LYS A 109 -9.08 2.35 -14.06
N ASP A 110 -9.44 1.41 -13.21
CA ASP A 110 -10.41 0.35 -13.49
C ASP A 110 -11.06 -0.15 -12.18
N ASP A 111 -11.81 -1.25 -12.24
CA ASP A 111 -12.50 -1.81 -11.06
C ASP A 111 -11.56 -2.21 -9.92
N LEU A 112 -10.30 -2.52 -10.23
CA LEU A 112 -9.28 -2.88 -9.24
C LEU A 112 -8.39 -1.67 -8.88
N LEU A 113 -8.05 -0.83 -9.85
CA LEU A 113 -7.09 0.27 -9.69
C LEU A 113 -7.77 1.63 -9.54
N GLU A 114 -7.49 2.32 -8.45
CA GLU A 114 -7.71 3.75 -8.29
C GLU A 114 -6.40 4.50 -8.57
N VAL A 115 -6.35 5.25 -9.67
CA VAL A 115 -5.12 5.88 -10.18
C VAL A 115 -5.23 7.40 -10.13
N TYR A 116 -4.23 8.04 -9.53
CA TYR A 116 -4.15 9.50 -9.38
C TYR A 116 -2.95 10.05 -10.13
N SER A 117 -3.14 11.13 -10.88
CA SER A 117 -2.03 11.73 -11.60
C SER A 117 -1.07 12.47 -10.68
N VAL A 118 0.23 12.19 -10.80
CA VAL A 118 1.29 13.01 -10.17
C VAL A 118 1.80 14.13 -11.09
N ALA A 119 1.32 14.20 -12.34
CA ALA A 119 1.73 15.23 -13.27
C ALA A 119 1.49 16.66 -12.74
N PRO A 120 0.36 17.00 -12.08
CA PRO A 120 0.14 18.35 -11.58
C PRO A 120 1.14 18.80 -10.50
N ILE A 121 1.47 17.91 -9.55
CA ILE A 121 2.44 18.24 -8.50
C ILE A 121 3.86 18.35 -9.06
N ILE A 122 4.25 17.46 -9.98
CA ILE A 122 5.56 17.55 -10.65
C ILE A 122 5.65 18.82 -11.50
N ALA A 123 4.60 19.14 -12.26
CA ALA A 123 4.55 20.35 -13.08
C ALA A 123 4.69 21.62 -12.23
N SER A 124 4.01 21.69 -11.09
CA SER A 124 4.13 22.80 -10.13
C SER A 124 5.58 22.98 -9.65
N GLU A 125 6.24 21.89 -9.26
CA GLU A 125 7.64 21.94 -8.81
C GLU A 125 8.60 22.31 -9.94
N LEU A 126 8.35 21.83 -11.17
CA LEU A 126 9.15 22.20 -12.34
C LEU A 126 8.98 23.67 -12.70
N VAL A 127 7.77 24.21 -12.66
CA VAL A 127 7.47 25.64 -12.86
C VAL A 127 8.26 26.48 -11.86
N HIS A 128 8.21 26.11 -10.57
CA HIS A 128 8.97 26.78 -9.52
C HIS A 128 10.48 26.72 -9.75
N TYR A 129 11.00 25.52 -10.01
CA TYR A 129 12.43 25.27 -10.19
C TYR A 129 13.01 25.95 -11.43
N LEU A 130 12.30 25.86 -12.56
CA LEU A 130 12.70 26.44 -13.84
C LEU A 130 12.40 27.93 -13.94
N ARG A 131 11.66 28.51 -12.97
CA ARG A 131 11.23 29.92 -12.94
C ARG A 131 10.44 30.32 -14.19
N VAL A 132 9.64 29.38 -14.71
CA VAL A 132 8.77 29.64 -15.85
C VAL A 132 7.48 30.21 -15.30
N VAL A 133 7.15 31.44 -15.67
CA VAL A 133 5.92 32.15 -15.24
C VAL A 133 4.83 31.94 -16.28
#